data_AF-A0A1M6U2V2-F1
#
_entry.id   AF-A0A1M6U2V2-F1
#
_cell.length_a   1.000
_cell.length_b   1.000
_cell.length_c   1.000
_cell.angle_alpha   90.00
_cell.angle_beta   90.00
_cell.angle_gamma   90.00
#
_symmetry.space_group_name_H-M   'P 1'
#
loop_
_entity.id
_entity.type
_entity.pdbx_description
1 polymer ?
#
loop_
_entity_poly.entity_id
_entity_poly.type
_entity_poly.pdbx_seq_one_letter_code
_entity_poly.pdbx_strand_id
1 'polypeptide(L)'
;MKKIILFSIVCFLSSNLYHSQIATNQQTVATVTDENPFLDASSNFDPSANSSNTIGKGLVYPRTNLTTWVFKTDNVDGINFPTGFDGMIVYNTGTGNTLTGANNPSAASNVAPGFYYFSNPMAAGSATGAAAVATGRWLPLGASPKFNVTTAETSTNTLVNGGQVYAKKGTFTVSGTSTAPTTYTPAAITVPASGTASIYRVTVFKAGTGSVFANGVYSYDISNGNLITGSPSMSVVYPAGTYDYVVEYTK
;
A
#
# COMPACT_ATOMS: atom_id res chain seq x y z
N MET A 1 1.15 63.23 -27.62
CA MET A 1 1.26 61.82 -28.07
C MET A 1 2.30 61.00 -27.31
N LYS A 2 3.55 61.45 -27.13
CA LYS A 2 4.60 60.68 -26.39
C LYS A 2 4.20 60.20 -24.99
N LYS A 3 3.47 61.02 -24.22
CA LYS A 3 3.00 60.65 -22.86
C LYS A 3 1.91 59.55 -22.83
N ILE A 4 1.09 59.47 -23.88
CA ILE A 4 0.04 58.44 -24.02
C ILE A 4 0.66 57.09 -24.42
N ILE A 5 1.68 57.11 -25.29
CA ILE A 5 2.45 55.92 -25.65
C ILE A 5 3.18 55.34 -24.43
N LEU A 6 3.79 56.20 -23.61
CA LEU A 6 4.48 55.76 -22.39
C LEU A 6 3.52 55.13 -21.37
N PHE A 7 2.32 55.69 -21.22
CA PHE A 7 1.27 55.13 -20.33
C PHE A 7 0.76 53.77 -20.83
N SER A 8 0.56 53.60 -22.14
CA SER A 8 0.20 52.31 -22.73
C SER A 8 1.27 51.22 -22.54
N ILE A 9 2.55 51.58 -22.65
CA ILE A 9 3.67 50.65 -22.44
C ILE A 9 3.72 50.19 -20.97
N VAL A 10 3.53 51.11 -20.01
CA VAL A 10 3.52 50.77 -18.58
C VAL A 10 2.34 49.86 -18.22
N CYS A 11 1.15 50.10 -18.78
CA CYS A 11 -0.03 49.23 -18.54
C CYS A 11 0.14 47.82 -19.13
N PHE A 12 0.82 47.68 -20.28
CA PHE A 12 1.11 46.36 -20.89
C PHE A 12 2.20 45.59 -20.15
N LEU A 13 3.09 46.26 -19.41
CA LEU A 13 4.13 45.63 -18.59
C LEU A 13 3.63 45.22 -17.20
N SER A 14 2.50 45.78 -16.75
CA SER A 14 1.90 45.47 -15.43
C SER A 14 0.97 44.25 -15.42
N SER A 15 0.68 43.61 -16.56
CA SER A 15 -0.22 42.45 -16.64
C SER A 15 0.48 41.11 -16.43
N ASN A 16 1.41 41.04 -15.48
CA ASN A 16 1.91 39.74 -15.02
C ASN A 16 0.80 39.05 -14.21
N LEU A 17 0.11 38.11 -14.84
CA LEU A 17 -0.79 37.18 -14.15
C LEU A 17 0.07 36.21 -13.34
N TYR A 18 0.31 36.56 -12.07
CA TYR A 18 0.89 35.63 -11.11
C TYR A 18 -0.15 34.55 -10.80
N HIS A 19 0.04 33.36 -11.34
CA HIS A 19 -0.66 32.18 -10.86
C HIS A 19 -0.01 31.79 -9.53
N SER A 20 -0.77 31.82 -8.44
CA SER A 20 -0.26 31.25 -7.20
C SER A 20 0.02 29.76 -7.41
N GLN A 21 1.21 29.29 -7.01
CA GLN A 21 1.55 27.87 -7.03
C GLN A 21 0.71 27.07 -6.02
N ILE A 22 0.22 27.73 -4.97
CA ILE A 22 -0.59 27.14 -3.90
C ILE A 22 -1.73 28.10 -3.56
N ALA A 23 -2.97 27.65 -3.68
CA ALA A 23 -4.12 28.37 -3.16
C ALA A 23 -4.32 28.03 -1.69
N THR A 24 -4.29 29.03 -0.82
CA THR A 24 -4.53 28.88 0.62
C THR A 24 -5.83 29.56 1.00
N ASN A 25 -6.47 29.08 2.07
CA ASN A 25 -7.71 29.66 2.58
C ASN A 25 -7.49 30.93 3.42
N GLN A 26 -6.24 31.37 3.58
CA GLN A 26 -5.80 32.55 4.34
C GLN A 26 -4.47 33.08 3.77
N GLN A 27 -4.02 34.25 4.24
CA GLN A 27 -2.71 34.81 3.92
C GLN A 27 -1.58 33.84 4.31
N THR A 28 -0.63 33.62 3.40
CA THR A 28 0.56 32.81 3.67
C THR A 28 1.61 33.63 4.42
N VAL A 29 2.32 32.97 5.34
CA VAL A 29 3.55 33.50 5.91
C VAL A 29 4.69 33.00 5.03
N ALA A 30 5.52 33.92 4.52
CA ALA A 30 6.55 33.61 3.53
C ALA A 30 7.83 32.98 4.13
N THR A 31 7.90 32.86 5.45
CA THR A 31 9.11 32.41 6.13
C THR A 31 8.76 31.51 7.32
N VAL A 32 9.44 30.38 7.40
CA VAL A 32 9.59 29.58 8.62
C VAL A 32 11.09 29.55 8.89
N THR A 33 11.57 30.44 9.75
CA THR A 33 13.02 30.68 9.95
C THR A 33 13.59 29.65 10.93
N ASP A 34 14.75 29.08 10.62
CA ASP A 34 15.52 28.16 11.49
C ASP A 34 14.78 26.88 11.93
N GLU A 35 13.83 26.42 11.11
CA GLU A 35 13.03 25.23 11.39
C GLU A 35 13.06 24.25 10.21
N ASN A 36 12.72 22.98 10.47
CA ASN A 36 12.75 21.91 9.47
C ASN A 36 11.59 21.89 8.44
N PRO A 37 10.36 22.37 8.72
CA PRO A 37 9.24 22.19 7.82
C PRO A 37 9.24 23.21 6.67
N PHE A 38 9.07 22.71 5.44
CA PHE A 38 8.87 23.54 4.25
C PHE A 38 7.47 24.19 4.19
N LEU A 39 6.47 23.52 4.76
CA LEU A 39 5.09 24.02 4.88
C LEU A 39 4.57 23.65 6.27
N ASP A 40 4.29 24.67 7.10
CA ASP A 40 3.66 24.47 8.40
C ASP A 40 2.15 24.78 8.33
N ALA A 41 1.35 23.74 8.50
CA ALA A 41 -0.11 23.83 8.58
C ALA A 41 -0.67 23.60 9.99
N SER A 42 0.18 23.35 11.00
CA SER A 42 -0.22 23.00 12.37
C SER A 42 -0.30 24.21 13.30
N SER A 43 0.63 25.16 13.22
CA SER A 43 0.80 26.21 14.26
C SER A 43 -0.39 27.16 14.47
N ASN A 44 -1.37 27.21 13.56
CA ASN A 44 -2.59 28.02 13.71
C ASN A 44 -3.89 27.23 13.94
N PHE A 45 -3.87 25.89 13.92
CA PHE A 45 -5.06 25.02 14.02
C PHE A 45 -4.81 23.70 14.78
N ASP A 46 -3.73 23.64 15.54
CA ASP A 46 -3.46 22.56 16.49
C ASP A 46 -4.17 22.85 17.84
N PRO A 47 -4.90 21.89 18.43
CA PRO A 47 -5.53 22.07 19.74
C PRO A 47 -4.57 22.50 20.86
N SER A 48 -3.29 22.12 20.81
CA SER A 48 -2.27 22.57 21.77
C SER A 48 -1.88 24.04 21.58
N ALA A 49 -2.24 24.65 20.43
CA ALA A 49 -1.95 26.04 20.08
C ALA A 49 -3.21 26.94 20.09
N ASN A 50 -4.43 26.43 19.84
CA ASN A 50 -5.62 27.30 19.72
C ASN A 50 -6.99 26.74 20.20
N SER A 51 -7.06 25.66 20.97
CA SER A 51 -8.29 25.14 21.64
C SER A 51 -9.49 24.70 20.77
N SER A 52 -9.44 24.77 19.43
CA SER A 52 -10.50 24.27 18.55
C SER A 52 -10.13 22.93 17.91
N ASN A 53 -10.92 21.89 18.16
CA ASN A 53 -10.70 20.53 17.61
C ASN A 53 -11.57 20.21 16.39
N THR A 54 -12.31 21.19 15.86
CA THR A 54 -13.27 20.99 14.76
C THR A 54 -12.86 21.64 13.44
N ILE A 55 -11.78 22.45 13.42
CA ILE A 55 -11.31 23.19 12.24
C ILE A 55 -9.83 22.88 12.02
N GLY A 56 -9.52 21.74 11.39
CA GLY A 56 -8.16 21.40 10.95
C GLY A 56 -7.87 21.87 9.53
N LYS A 57 -6.60 22.12 9.19
CA LYS A 57 -6.15 22.33 7.80
C LYS A 57 -5.68 21.01 7.19
N GLY A 58 -6.19 20.69 6.01
CA GLY A 58 -5.77 19.51 5.23
C GLY A 58 -5.18 19.90 3.87
N LEU A 59 -4.42 18.98 3.26
CA LEU A 59 -3.94 19.11 1.89
C LEU A 59 -4.89 18.36 0.94
N VAL A 60 -5.39 19.06 -0.07
CA VAL A 60 -6.21 18.45 -1.13
C VAL A 60 -5.29 18.06 -2.27
N TYR A 61 -5.30 16.77 -2.62
CA TYR A 61 -4.52 16.23 -3.73
C TYR A 61 -5.41 16.02 -4.97
N PRO A 62 -4.83 16.11 -6.18
CA PRO A 62 -5.52 15.72 -7.40
C PRO A 62 -6.06 14.30 -7.30
N ARG A 63 -7.33 14.14 -7.68
CA ARG A 63 -7.94 12.82 -7.87
C ARG A 63 -7.68 12.36 -9.29
N THR A 64 -7.18 11.13 -9.45
CA THR A 64 -6.85 10.56 -10.76
C THR A 64 -7.23 9.09 -10.80
N ASN A 65 -7.49 8.57 -12.00
CA ASN A 65 -7.59 7.13 -12.20
C ASN A 65 -6.25 6.59 -12.73
N LEU A 66 -5.48 5.90 -11.88
CA LEU A 66 -4.18 5.35 -12.25
C LEU A 66 -4.27 4.19 -13.25
N THR A 67 -5.44 3.56 -13.44
CA THR A 67 -5.61 2.51 -14.46
C THR A 67 -5.71 3.07 -15.88
N THR A 68 -5.93 4.38 -16.02
CA THR A 68 -5.98 5.11 -17.29
C THR A 68 -4.95 6.25 -17.36
N TRP A 69 -4.10 6.39 -16.35
CA TRP A 69 -3.12 7.47 -16.25
C TRP A 69 -1.99 7.29 -17.26
N VAL A 70 -1.59 8.39 -17.89
CA VAL A 70 -0.42 8.47 -18.77
C VAL A 70 0.40 9.69 -18.34
N PHE A 71 1.71 9.54 -18.18
CA PHE A 71 2.56 10.69 -17.86
C PHE A 71 2.68 11.61 -19.07
N LYS A 72 2.67 12.92 -18.80
CA LYS A 72 3.09 13.92 -19.79
C LYS A 72 4.59 14.13 -19.66
N THR A 73 5.34 13.53 -20.58
CA THR A 73 6.81 13.47 -20.49
C THR A 73 7.53 14.49 -21.36
N ASP A 74 6.80 15.30 -22.14
CA ASP A 74 7.36 16.29 -23.08
C ASP A 74 8.35 17.27 -22.42
N ASN A 75 8.09 17.63 -21.15
CA ASN A 75 8.90 18.56 -20.38
C ASN A 75 9.85 17.86 -19.39
N VAL A 76 10.00 16.55 -19.47
CA VAL A 76 11.01 15.83 -18.67
C VAL A 76 12.31 15.85 -19.47
N ASP A 77 12.98 16.99 -19.44
CA ASP A 77 14.13 17.32 -20.29
C ASP A 77 15.47 17.27 -19.54
N GLY A 78 15.44 16.81 -18.28
CA GLY A 78 16.59 16.77 -17.37
C GLY A 78 16.85 18.07 -16.60
N ILE A 79 16.07 19.13 -16.88
CA ILE A 79 16.10 20.42 -16.19
C ILE A 79 14.75 20.64 -15.50
N ASN A 80 13.68 20.58 -16.28
CA ASN A 80 12.30 20.56 -15.83
C ASN A 80 11.95 19.12 -15.43
N PHE A 81 11.45 18.94 -14.20
CA PHE A 81 11.16 17.62 -13.61
C PHE A 81 12.35 16.64 -13.69
N PRO A 82 13.54 17.02 -13.19
CA PRO A 82 14.76 16.23 -13.38
C PRO A 82 14.69 14.84 -12.71
N THR A 83 13.79 14.65 -11.75
CA THR A 83 13.55 13.36 -11.07
C THR A 83 12.53 12.47 -11.77
N GLY A 84 12.02 12.87 -12.95
CA GLY A 84 10.98 12.10 -13.65
C GLY A 84 9.74 11.86 -12.79
N PHE A 85 9.31 12.89 -12.04
CA PHE A 85 8.17 12.86 -11.11
C PHE A 85 8.34 11.98 -9.84
N ASP A 86 9.57 11.60 -9.48
CA ASP A 86 9.80 10.87 -8.22
C ASP A 86 9.25 11.65 -7.01
N GLY A 87 8.52 10.95 -6.15
CA GLY A 87 7.84 11.51 -4.97
C GLY A 87 6.50 12.18 -5.24
N MET A 88 6.00 12.23 -6.48
CA MET A 88 4.69 12.81 -6.78
C MET A 88 3.56 12.04 -6.09
N ILE A 89 2.70 12.74 -5.35
CA ILE A 89 1.56 12.17 -4.62
C ILE A 89 0.24 12.49 -5.33
N VAL A 90 -0.64 11.48 -5.44
CA VAL A 90 -2.00 11.62 -5.97
C VAL A 90 -3.00 10.81 -5.13
N TYR A 91 -4.29 11.15 -5.23
CA TYR A 91 -5.36 10.28 -4.76
C TYR A 91 -5.92 9.46 -5.94
N ASN A 92 -5.65 8.15 -5.95
CA ASN A 92 -6.18 7.24 -6.95
C ASN A 92 -7.66 6.92 -6.69
N THR A 93 -8.47 6.87 -7.74
CA THR A 93 -9.89 6.47 -7.70
C THR A 93 -10.18 5.14 -8.40
N GLY A 94 -9.22 4.60 -9.17
CA GLY A 94 -9.39 3.35 -9.90
C GLY A 94 -9.01 2.10 -9.12
N THR A 95 -9.47 0.95 -9.59
CA THR A 95 -9.06 -0.37 -9.10
C THR A 95 -8.57 -1.22 -10.26
N GLY A 96 -7.44 -1.91 -10.10
CA GLY A 96 -6.84 -2.79 -11.10
C GLY A 96 -5.41 -2.40 -11.45
N ASN A 97 -4.90 -2.90 -12.58
CA ASN A 97 -3.53 -2.63 -13.01
C ASN A 97 -3.38 -1.25 -13.67
N THR A 98 -2.27 -0.57 -13.39
CA THR A 98 -1.88 0.63 -14.15
C THR A 98 -1.48 0.29 -15.58
N LEU A 99 -1.54 1.28 -16.48
CA LEU A 99 -0.99 1.16 -17.84
C LEU A 99 0.52 0.92 -17.80
N THR A 100 1.04 0.29 -18.88
CA THR A 100 2.47 0.04 -19.08
C THR A 100 2.93 0.47 -20.46
N GLY A 101 4.22 0.80 -20.59
CA GLY A 101 4.83 1.19 -21.87
C GLY A 101 4.49 2.62 -22.32
N ALA A 102 5.04 3.03 -23.47
CA ALA A 102 4.98 4.40 -23.98
C ALA A 102 5.43 5.45 -22.94
N ASN A 103 4.50 6.11 -22.25
CA ASN A 103 4.75 7.11 -21.22
C ASN A 103 4.38 6.61 -19.82
N ASN A 104 4.50 5.32 -19.57
CA ASN A 104 4.22 4.67 -18.30
C ASN A 104 5.34 3.70 -17.93
N PRO A 105 5.41 3.30 -16.64
CA PRO A 105 6.29 2.22 -16.21
C PRO A 105 6.25 0.98 -17.09
N SER A 106 7.38 0.29 -17.22
CA SER A 106 7.45 -1.00 -17.91
C SER A 106 6.74 -2.12 -17.15
N ALA A 107 6.49 -1.94 -15.85
CA ALA A 107 5.77 -2.88 -14.99
C ALA A 107 4.49 -2.26 -14.43
N ALA A 108 3.39 -3.01 -14.48
CA ALA A 108 2.12 -2.58 -13.92
C ALA A 108 2.16 -2.58 -12.38
N SER A 109 1.49 -1.61 -11.76
CA SER A 109 1.17 -1.61 -10.33
C SER A 109 -0.29 -1.99 -10.15
N ASN A 110 -0.60 -2.92 -9.23
CA ASN A 110 -1.98 -3.19 -8.86
C ASN A 110 -2.44 -2.13 -7.85
N VAL A 111 -3.50 -1.38 -8.19
CA VAL A 111 -3.97 -0.24 -7.41
C VAL A 111 -5.42 -0.38 -6.99
N ALA A 112 -5.77 0.30 -5.91
CA ALA A 112 -7.13 0.48 -5.41
C ALA A 112 -7.31 1.95 -4.98
N PRO A 113 -8.54 2.42 -4.68
CA PRO A 113 -8.73 3.80 -4.25
C PRO A 113 -7.92 4.14 -3.00
N GLY A 114 -7.18 5.26 -3.02
CA GLY A 114 -6.29 5.66 -1.92
C GLY A 114 -5.18 6.61 -2.36
N PHE A 115 -4.33 7.04 -1.41
CA PHE A 115 -3.16 7.85 -1.72
C PHE A 115 -2.03 6.98 -2.29
N TYR A 116 -1.38 7.47 -3.34
CA TYR A 116 -0.21 6.84 -3.94
C TYR A 116 0.88 7.88 -4.14
N TYR A 117 2.13 7.45 -4.03
CA TYR A 117 3.27 8.21 -4.53
C TYR A 117 3.93 7.46 -5.69
N PHE A 118 4.47 8.21 -6.64
CA PHE A 118 5.29 7.65 -7.71
C PHE A 118 6.72 7.48 -7.20
N SER A 119 7.16 6.23 -7.04
CA SER A 119 8.54 5.90 -6.69
C SER A 119 9.32 5.67 -7.97
N ASN A 120 10.30 6.52 -8.21
CA ASN A 120 11.12 6.49 -9.41
C ASN A 120 12.58 6.83 -9.06
N PRO A 121 13.34 5.86 -8.50
CA PRO A 121 14.69 6.09 -7.99
C PRO A 121 15.73 6.18 -9.11
N MET A 122 15.47 7.02 -10.12
CA MET A 122 16.42 7.41 -11.14
C MET A 122 17.31 8.54 -10.62
N ALA A 123 18.55 8.60 -11.08
CA ALA A 123 19.38 9.77 -10.82
C ALA A 123 18.81 11.00 -11.55
N ALA A 124 18.77 12.15 -10.88
CA ALA A 124 18.22 13.37 -11.47
C ALA A 124 18.92 13.71 -12.79
N GLY A 125 18.14 13.90 -13.86
CA GLY A 125 18.63 14.20 -15.21
C GLY A 125 19.23 13.02 -15.98
N SER A 126 19.23 11.81 -15.42
CA SER A 126 19.83 10.63 -16.08
C SER A 126 19.02 10.05 -17.24
N ALA A 127 17.76 10.45 -17.38
CA ALA A 127 16.87 10.06 -18.48
C ALA A 127 15.86 11.17 -18.76
N THR A 128 15.35 11.22 -20.00
CA THR A 128 14.39 12.22 -20.47
C THR A 128 13.17 11.56 -21.11
N GLY A 129 12.09 12.30 -21.26
CA GLY A 129 10.87 11.83 -21.92
C GLY A 129 10.32 10.55 -21.28
N ALA A 130 9.81 9.64 -22.11
CA ALA A 130 9.30 8.34 -21.70
C ALA A 130 10.27 7.50 -20.86
N ALA A 131 11.57 7.55 -21.18
CA ALA A 131 12.58 6.74 -20.51
C ALA A 131 12.72 7.11 -19.03
N ALA A 132 12.44 8.37 -18.69
CA ALA A 132 12.51 8.87 -17.32
C ALA A 132 11.47 8.24 -16.37
N VAL A 133 10.36 7.70 -16.89
CA VAL A 133 9.31 7.09 -16.05
C VAL A 133 9.26 5.55 -16.16
N ALA A 134 10.04 4.97 -17.08
CA ALA A 134 9.96 3.55 -17.43
C ALA A 134 10.27 2.61 -16.25
N THR A 135 11.18 2.99 -15.36
CA THR A 135 11.58 2.19 -14.19
C THR A 135 10.75 2.48 -12.94
N GLY A 136 9.91 3.52 -12.97
CA GLY A 136 9.12 3.93 -11.82
C GLY A 136 7.97 2.97 -11.49
N ARG A 137 7.33 3.18 -10.35
CA ARG A 137 6.16 2.41 -9.91
C ARG A 137 5.27 3.23 -8.99
N TRP A 138 3.97 2.95 -9.03
CA TRP A 138 3.02 3.55 -8.10
C TRP A 138 2.97 2.74 -6.82
N LEU A 139 3.31 3.37 -5.70
CA LEU A 139 3.28 2.75 -4.38
C LEU A 139 2.21 3.41 -3.51
N PRO A 140 1.41 2.63 -2.77
CA PRO A 140 0.41 3.18 -1.88
C PRO A 140 1.09 3.96 -0.75
N LEU A 141 0.65 5.20 -0.54
CA LEU A 141 1.04 6.02 0.60
C LEU A 141 0.16 5.61 1.78
N GLY A 142 0.69 4.73 2.63
CA GLY A 142 -0.03 4.22 3.80
C GLY A 142 -0.91 3.00 3.53
N ALA A 143 -0.48 2.06 2.66
CA ALA A 143 -1.16 0.78 2.55
C ALA A 143 -1.38 0.16 3.93
N SER A 144 -2.62 -0.20 4.22
CA SER A 144 -2.96 -0.96 5.41
C SER A 144 -2.19 -2.29 5.34
N PRO A 145 -1.28 -2.60 6.28
CA PRO A 145 -0.56 -3.87 6.32
C PRO A 145 -1.48 -5.04 6.71
N LYS A 146 -2.80 -4.84 6.65
CA LYS A 146 -3.81 -5.83 6.97
C LYS A 146 -4.14 -6.59 5.68
N PHE A 147 -3.96 -7.89 5.71
CA PHE A 147 -4.53 -8.81 4.74
C PHE A 147 -5.67 -9.58 5.41
N ASN A 148 -6.71 -9.92 4.65
CA ASN A 148 -7.83 -10.70 5.16
C ASN A 148 -7.64 -12.18 4.78
N VAL A 149 -7.55 -13.06 5.77
CA VAL A 149 -7.45 -14.50 5.51
C VAL A 149 -8.85 -15.08 5.34
N THR A 150 -9.10 -15.64 4.16
CA THR A 150 -10.38 -16.24 3.79
C THR A 150 -10.20 -17.72 3.45
N THR A 151 -11.28 -18.41 3.06
CA THR A 151 -11.18 -19.77 2.54
C THR A 151 -10.49 -19.82 1.17
N ALA A 152 -10.51 -18.70 0.43
CA ALA A 152 -9.68 -18.49 -0.75
C ALA A 152 -8.27 -18.05 -0.33
N GLU A 153 -7.30 -18.35 -1.20
CA GLU A 153 -5.93 -17.96 -1.00
C GLU A 153 -5.75 -16.44 -1.07
N THR A 154 -5.07 -15.88 -0.08
CA THR A 154 -4.71 -14.46 -0.03
C THR A 154 -3.20 -14.32 0.14
N SER A 155 -2.57 -13.41 -0.61
CA SER A 155 -1.17 -13.02 -0.36
C SER A 155 -1.04 -12.28 0.97
N THR A 156 -0.05 -12.64 1.78
CA THR A 156 0.26 -11.94 3.04
C THR A 156 1.26 -10.80 2.81
N ASN A 157 1.57 -10.03 3.86
CA ASN A 157 2.65 -9.05 3.83
C ASN A 157 4.02 -9.65 4.22
N THR A 158 4.14 -10.98 4.25
CA THR A 158 5.38 -11.70 4.59
C THR A 158 6.03 -12.24 3.33
N LEU A 159 7.35 -12.03 3.22
CA LEU A 159 8.21 -12.68 2.25
C LEU A 159 9.22 -13.57 2.97
N VAL A 160 9.51 -14.75 2.42
CA VAL A 160 10.57 -15.64 2.89
C VAL A 160 11.53 -15.86 1.74
N ASN A 161 12.77 -15.39 1.89
CA ASN A 161 13.80 -15.44 0.84
C ASN A 161 13.32 -14.85 -0.51
N GLY A 162 12.56 -13.74 -0.45
CA GLY A 162 11.96 -13.10 -1.62
C GLY A 162 10.70 -13.80 -2.18
N GLY A 163 10.35 -14.99 -1.69
CA GLY A 163 9.13 -15.71 -2.05
C GLY A 163 7.91 -15.21 -1.27
N GLN A 164 6.77 -15.11 -1.95
CA GLN A 164 5.50 -14.70 -1.35
C GLN A 164 4.96 -15.78 -0.40
N VAL A 165 4.59 -15.37 0.83
CA VAL A 165 3.79 -16.22 1.73
C VAL A 165 2.31 -15.99 1.47
N TYR A 166 1.56 -17.06 1.25
CA TYR A 166 0.11 -17.09 1.06
C TYR A 166 -0.59 -17.60 2.31
N ALA A 167 -1.86 -17.26 2.51
CA ALA A 167 -2.68 -17.71 3.62
C ALA A 167 -4.04 -18.22 3.16
N LYS A 168 -4.53 -19.29 3.80
CA LYS A 168 -5.93 -19.77 3.73
C LYS A 168 -6.42 -20.08 5.13
N LYS A 169 -7.72 -19.91 5.38
CA LYS A 169 -8.39 -20.39 6.59
C LYS A 169 -9.40 -21.49 6.30
N GLY A 170 -9.64 -22.31 7.31
CA GLY A 170 -10.70 -23.32 7.31
C GLY A 170 -11.12 -23.62 8.74
N THR A 171 -11.95 -24.65 8.89
CA THR A 171 -12.24 -25.25 10.19
C THR A 171 -12.02 -26.76 10.16
N PHE A 172 -11.77 -27.34 11.32
CA PHE A 172 -11.70 -28.79 11.50
C PHE A 172 -12.42 -29.23 12.76
N THR A 173 -12.89 -30.47 12.79
CA THR A 173 -13.54 -31.08 13.96
C THR A 173 -12.62 -32.11 14.59
N VAL A 174 -12.64 -32.21 15.92
CA VAL A 174 -11.93 -33.25 16.68
C VAL A 174 -12.91 -34.01 17.58
N SER A 175 -12.60 -35.28 17.85
CA SER A 175 -13.44 -36.17 18.65
C SER A 175 -13.31 -36.00 20.16
N GLY A 176 -12.26 -35.32 20.65
CA GLY A 176 -11.91 -35.33 22.07
C GLY A 176 -11.08 -36.55 22.52
N THR A 177 -10.77 -37.49 21.61
CA THR A 177 -10.07 -38.75 21.93
C THR A 177 -8.88 -39.04 21.02
N SER A 178 -8.64 -38.19 20.01
CA SER A 178 -7.57 -38.31 19.03
C SER A 178 -6.91 -36.95 18.78
N THR A 179 -5.64 -36.97 18.38
CA THR A 179 -4.86 -35.80 17.96
C THR A 179 -5.05 -35.47 16.48
N ALA A 180 -5.69 -36.35 15.72
CA ALA A 180 -6.05 -36.11 14.32
C ALA A 180 -7.48 -35.55 14.22
N PRO A 181 -7.72 -34.54 13.36
CA PRO A 181 -9.06 -34.11 13.02
C PRO A 181 -9.88 -35.22 12.36
N THR A 182 -11.19 -35.20 12.59
CA THR A 182 -12.15 -36.12 11.98
C THR A 182 -12.68 -35.60 10.65
N THR A 183 -12.86 -34.28 10.53
CA THR A 183 -13.37 -33.61 9.31
C THR A 183 -12.79 -32.21 9.15
N TYR A 184 -12.80 -31.70 7.92
CA TYR A 184 -12.41 -30.34 7.57
C TYR A 184 -13.52 -29.66 6.76
N THR A 185 -13.70 -28.35 6.95
CA THR A 185 -14.68 -27.54 6.22
C THR A 185 -14.02 -26.25 5.72
N PRO A 186 -14.21 -25.86 4.44
CA PRO A 186 -14.93 -26.58 3.38
C PRO A 186 -14.20 -27.83 2.88
N ALA A 187 -12.88 -27.90 3.06
CA ALA A 187 -12.02 -29.05 2.82
C ALA A 187 -10.71 -28.86 3.60
N ALA A 188 -9.88 -29.90 3.67
CA ALA A 188 -8.51 -29.74 4.15
C ALA A 188 -7.75 -28.78 3.22
N ILE A 189 -6.95 -27.88 3.79
CA ILE A 189 -6.15 -26.94 3.00
C ILE A 189 -4.99 -27.71 2.39
N THR A 190 -4.95 -27.87 1.08
CA THR A 190 -3.77 -28.44 0.40
C THR A 190 -2.89 -27.31 -0.15
N VAL A 191 -1.58 -27.59 -0.22
CA VAL A 191 -0.61 -26.71 -0.85
C VAL A 191 -0.09 -27.42 -2.10
N PRO A 192 -0.14 -26.80 -3.30
CA PRO A 192 0.43 -27.39 -4.49
C PRO A 192 1.90 -27.74 -4.27
N ALA A 193 2.27 -29.01 -4.48
CA ALA A 193 3.64 -29.45 -4.28
C ALA A 193 4.57 -28.78 -5.31
N SER A 194 5.65 -28.19 -4.82
CA SER A 194 6.77 -27.67 -5.61
C SER A 194 8.06 -27.88 -4.83
N GLY A 195 9.22 -27.71 -5.49
CA GLY A 195 10.52 -27.76 -4.80
C GLY A 195 10.74 -26.66 -3.77
N THR A 196 9.86 -25.64 -3.73
CA THR A 196 9.93 -24.49 -2.81
C THR A 196 8.70 -24.38 -1.91
N ALA A 197 7.72 -25.27 -2.06
CA ALA A 197 6.51 -25.29 -1.26
C ALA A 197 6.82 -25.74 0.17
N SER A 198 6.39 -24.93 1.13
CA SER A 198 6.59 -25.21 2.55
C SER A 198 5.47 -24.61 3.38
N ILE A 199 5.18 -25.24 4.52
CA ILE A 199 4.36 -24.60 5.54
C ILE A 199 5.21 -23.58 6.29
N TYR A 200 4.79 -22.33 6.25
CA TYR A 200 5.40 -21.25 7.01
C TYR A 200 4.86 -21.21 8.45
N ARG A 201 3.53 -21.35 8.62
CA ARG A 201 2.87 -21.34 9.94
C ARG A 201 1.50 -21.99 9.88
N VAL A 202 1.11 -22.65 10.97
CA VAL A 202 -0.28 -23.07 11.20
C VAL A 202 -0.74 -22.46 12.52
N THR A 203 -1.81 -21.68 12.49
CA THR A 203 -2.44 -21.14 13.71
C THR A 203 -3.76 -21.84 13.94
N VAL A 204 -3.97 -22.40 15.12
CA VAL A 204 -5.25 -22.99 15.53
C VAL A 204 -5.87 -22.14 16.63
N PHE A 205 -7.16 -21.84 16.49
CA PHE A 205 -7.92 -21.06 17.45
C PHE A 205 -9.39 -21.50 17.47
N LYS A 206 -10.15 -21.02 18.44
CA LYS A 206 -11.60 -21.23 18.49
C LYS A 206 -12.28 -19.91 18.78
N ALA A 207 -12.99 -19.38 17.79
CA ALA A 207 -13.70 -18.12 17.92
C ALA A 207 -14.63 -18.12 19.15
N GLY A 208 -14.72 -16.98 19.83
CA GLY A 208 -15.61 -16.79 20.99
C GLY A 208 -15.13 -17.40 22.31
N THR A 209 -13.96 -18.07 22.36
CA THR A 209 -13.43 -18.66 23.60
C THR A 209 -12.42 -17.78 24.34
N GLY A 210 -11.79 -16.83 23.65
CA GLY A 210 -10.69 -16.01 24.21
C GLY A 210 -9.37 -16.76 24.40
N SER A 211 -9.32 -18.06 24.09
CA SER A 211 -8.13 -18.90 24.28
C SER A 211 -7.33 -19.07 22.99
N VAL A 212 -6.00 -18.99 23.10
CA VAL A 212 -5.06 -19.41 22.05
C VAL A 212 -4.88 -20.92 22.16
N PHE A 213 -5.14 -21.67 21.09
CA PHE A 213 -4.95 -23.12 21.09
C PHE A 213 -3.54 -23.51 20.67
N ALA A 214 -3.09 -23.05 19.50
CA ALA A 214 -1.72 -23.26 19.08
C ALA A 214 -1.26 -22.28 18.00
N ASN A 215 0.04 -21.99 18.02
CA ASN A 215 0.76 -21.30 16.94
C ASN A 215 1.81 -22.28 16.39
N GLY A 216 1.30 -23.38 15.84
CA GLY A 216 2.03 -24.55 15.39
C GLY A 216 1.15 -25.80 15.47
N VAL A 217 1.59 -26.86 14.82
CA VAL A 217 1.02 -28.22 14.92
C VAL A 217 2.17 -29.21 15.08
N TYR A 218 1.90 -30.43 15.55
CA TYR A 218 2.94 -31.46 15.65
C TYR A 218 3.45 -31.85 14.26
N SER A 219 2.52 -32.05 13.32
CA SER A 219 2.83 -32.32 11.92
C SER A 219 1.74 -31.79 11.00
N TYR A 220 2.12 -31.52 9.75
CA TYR A 220 1.23 -31.11 8.68
C TYR A 220 1.68 -31.75 7.37
N ASP A 221 0.75 -32.37 6.65
CA ASP A 221 1.00 -32.93 5.32
C ASP A 221 0.46 -31.99 4.25
N ILE A 222 1.36 -31.42 3.44
CA ILE A 222 1.01 -30.43 2.41
C ILE A 222 0.14 -31.01 1.28
N SER A 223 0.25 -32.31 1.03
CA SER A 223 -0.37 -32.97 -0.12
C SER A 223 -1.87 -33.20 0.09
N ASN A 224 -2.25 -33.57 1.31
CA ASN A 224 -3.64 -33.87 1.69
C ASN A 224 -4.21 -32.88 2.72
N GLY A 225 -3.40 -31.97 3.24
CA GLY A 225 -3.79 -30.93 4.19
C GLY A 225 -4.03 -31.43 5.62
N ASN A 226 -3.66 -32.67 5.92
CA ASN A 226 -3.95 -33.29 7.20
C ASN A 226 -2.97 -32.80 8.28
N LEU A 227 -3.49 -32.42 9.44
CA LEU A 227 -2.70 -31.93 10.57
C LEU A 227 -2.82 -32.85 11.78
N ILE A 228 -1.81 -32.83 12.65
CA ILE A 228 -1.83 -33.45 13.97
C ILE A 228 -1.68 -32.35 15.03
N THR A 229 -2.64 -32.26 15.94
CA THR A 229 -2.68 -31.20 16.95
C THR A 229 -1.55 -31.37 17.98
N GLY A 230 -0.99 -30.24 18.42
CA GLY A 230 0.13 -30.20 19.37
C GLY A 230 1.22 -29.23 18.96
N SER A 231 2.43 -29.46 19.44
CA SER A 231 3.67 -28.78 19.07
C SER A 231 4.71 -29.81 18.64
N PRO A 232 5.84 -29.40 17.99
CA PRO A 232 6.83 -30.35 17.47
C PRO A 232 7.35 -31.39 18.49
N SER A 233 7.27 -31.10 19.79
CA SER A 233 7.73 -32.00 20.86
C SER A 233 6.60 -32.75 21.58
N MET A 234 5.33 -32.45 21.29
CA MET A 234 4.20 -33.05 22.00
C MET A 234 2.90 -32.99 21.18
N SER A 235 2.26 -34.14 20.95
CA SER A 235 0.89 -34.18 20.42
C SER A 235 -0.12 -33.92 21.54
N VAL A 236 -1.17 -33.15 21.26
CA VAL A 236 -2.19 -32.76 22.26
C VAL A 236 -3.58 -33.12 21.75
N VAL A 237 -4.35 -33.88 22.53
CA VAL A 237 -5.76 -34.12 22.22
C VAL A 237 -6.58 -32.91 22.64
N TYR A 238 -7.23 -32.25 21.69
CA TYR A 238 -8.13 -31.13 21.98
C TYR A 238 -9.51 -31.64 22.39
N PRO A 239 -10.23 -30.91 23.26
CA PRO A 239 -11.62 -31.21 23.58
C PRO A 239 -12.50 -31.34 22.33
N ALA A 240 -13.51 -32.19 22.38
CA ALA A 240 -14.42 -32.38 21.26
C ALA A 240 -15.03 -31.06 20.77
N GLY A 241 -15.05 -30.87 19.46
CA GLY A 241 -15.68 -29.70 18.83
C GLY A 241 -14.96 -29.21 17.59
N THR A 242 -15.39 -28.04 17.11
CA THR A 242 -14.86 -27.40 15.91
C THR A 242 -13.89 -26.27 16.26
N TYR A 243 -12.82 -26.21 15.49
CA TYR A 243 -11.72 -25.27 15.61
C TYR A 243 -11.47 -24.56 14.28
N ASP A 244 -11.14 -23.28 14.34
CA ASP A 244 -10.62 -22.53 13.21
C ASP A 244 -9.12 -22.77 13.08
N TYR A 245 -8.65 -22.76 11.83
CA TYR A 245 -7.22 -22.75 11.58
C TYR A 245 -6.86 -21.90 10.36
N VAL A 246 -5.66 -21.34 10.41
CA VAL A 246 -5.02 -20.61 9.31
C VAL A 246 -3.74 -21.33 8.96
N VAL A 247 -3.54 -21.59 7.67
CA VAL A 247 -2.30 -22.15 7.12
C VAL A 247 -1.66 -21.08 6.26
N GLU A 248 -0.43 -20.71 6.61
CA GLU A 248 0.44 -19.85 5.84
C GLU A 248 1.55 -20.68 5.21
N TYR A 249 1.84 -20.45 3.94
CA TYR A 249 2.72 -21.31 3.16
C TYR A 249 3.39 -20.58 1.98
N THR A 250 4.49 -21.15 1.50
CA THR A 250 5.15 -20.78 0.24
C THR A 250 4.77 -21.77 -0.86
N LYS A 251 5.00 -21.38 -2.11
CA LYS A 251 4.76 -22.21 -3.32
C LYS A 251 6.00 -22.31 -4.18
#